data_AF-A0A967WKD4-F1
#
_entry.id   AF-A0A967WKD4-F1
#
_cell.length_a   1.000
_cell.length_b   1.000
_cell.length_c   1.000
_cell.angle_alpha   90.00
_cell.angle_beta   90.00
_cell.angle_gamma   90.00
#
_symmetry.space_group_name_H-M   'P 1'
#
loop_
_entity.id
_entity.type
_entity.pdbx_description
1 polymer ?
#
loop_
_entity_poly.entity_id
_entity_poly.type
_entity_poly.pdbx_seq_one_letter_code
_entity_poly.pdbx_strand_id
1 'polypeptide(L)' 'MARQDIERLIGRAVLDPEFRERLFADPEKAIREAEFDLSDEEMAALKKIDPQQARDAVEGMATLDAQPWSS' A
#
# COMPACT_ATOMS: atom_id res chain seq x y z
N MET A 1 0.60 -19.36 -0.22
CA MET A 1 0.10 -18.55 0.91
C MET A 1 0.71 -17.14 0.82
N ALA A 2 2.04 -16.98 0.78
CA ALA A 2 2.75 -15.67 0.69
C ALA A 2 2.22 -14.64 -0.35
N ARG A 3 2.04 -15.03 -1.63
CA ARG A 3 1.63 -14.08 -2.69
C ARG A 3 0.27 -13.40 -2.43
N GLN A 4 -0.61 -13.99 -1.61
CA GLN A 4 -1.92 -13.40 -1.30
C GLN A 4 -1.85 -12.28 -0.26
N ASP A 5 -0.85 -12.27 0.62
CA ASP A 5 -0.78 -11.31 1.72
C ASP A 5 -0.18 -9.97 1.28
N ILE A 6 0.74 -9.97 0.31
CA ILE A 6 1.22 -8.71 -0.28
C ILE A 6 0.12 -7.99 -1.08
N GLU A 7 -0.71 -8.73 -1.81
CA GLU A 7 -1.86 -8.17 -2.54
C GLU A 7 -2.88 -7.56 -1.57
N ARG A 8 -3.15 -8.23 -0.44
CA ARG A 8 -4.03 -7.71 0.62
C ARG A 8 -3.43 -6.50 1.32
N LEU A 9 -2.13 -6.50 1.59
CA LEU A 9 -1.41 -5.37 2.17
C LEU A 9 -1.56 -4.13 1.27
N ILE A 10 -1.29 -4.28 -0.02
CA ILE A 10 -1.43 -3.20 -1.01
C ILE A 10 -2.88 -2.72 -1.05
N GLY A 11 -3.85 -3.64 -1.15
CA GLY A 11 -5.27 -3.29 -1.13
C GLY A 11 -5.66 -2.49 0.12
N ARG A 12 -5.14 -2.86 1.29
CA ARG A 12 -5.39 -2.11 2.53
C ARG A 12 -4.73 -0.73 2.50
N ALA A 13 -3.49 -0.60 2.03
CA ALA A 13 -2.81 0.69 1.92
C ALA A 13 -3.47 1.65 0.91
N VAL A 14 -4.14 1.11 -0.12
CA VAL A 14 -4.94 1.92 -1.05
C VAL A 14 -6.21 2.43 -0.39
N LEU A 15 -6.94 1.55 0.33
CA LEU A 15 -8.27 1.83 0.88
C LEU A 15 -8.26 2.51 2.27
N ASP A 16 -7.16 2.41 3.01
CA ASP A 16 -7.00 2.95 4.36
C ASP A 16 -5.78 3.91 4.40
N PRO A 17 -6.03 5.23 4.31
CA PRO A 17 -4.98 6.24 4.39
C PRO A 17 -4.21 6.22 5.71
N GLU A 18 -4.87 5.94 6.84
CA GLU A 18 -4.20 5.91 8.15
C GLU A 18 -3.26 4.70 8.26
N PHE A 19 -3.69 3.55 7.74
CA PHE A 19 -2.80 2.40 7.61
C PHE A 19 -1.62 2.69 6.68
N ARG A 20 -1.86 3.35 5.54
CA ARG A 20 -0.80 3.73 4.60
C ARG A 20 0.27 4.60 5.26
N GLU A 21 -0.14 5.59 6.05
CA GLU A 21 0.80 6.44 6.79
C GLU A 21 1.64 5.64 7.81
N ARG A 22 1.01 4.71 8.54
CA ARG A 22 1.72 3.81 9.46
C ARG A 22 2.68 2.89 8.72
N LEU A 23 2.25 2.33 7.59
CA LEU A 23 3.05 1.44 6.75
C LEU A 23 4.31 2.14 6.22
N PHE A 24 4.21 3.42 5.84
CA PHE A 24 5.38 4.19 5.40
C PHE A 24 6.29 4.64 6.54
N ALA A 25 5.74 4.89 7.73
CA ALA A 25 6.54 5.27 8.90
C ALA A 25 7.34 4.08 9.47
N ASP A 26 6.71 2.91 9.59
CA ASP A 26 7.32 1.68 10.10
C ASP A 26 6.66 0.45 9.44
N PRO A 27 7.20 -0.01 8.30
CA PRO A 27 6.60 -1.11 7.56
C PRO A 27 6.49 -2.39 8.38
N GLU A 28 7.54 -2.73 9.14
CA GLU A 28 7.59 -3.98 9.89
C GLU A 28 6.57 -4.00 11.03
N LYS A 29 6.43 -2.87 11.74
CA LYS A 29 5.42 -2.75 12.80
C LYS A 29 4.01 -2.81 12.23
N ALA A 30 3.73 -2.07 11.16
CA ALA A 30 2.41 -2.05 10.54
C ALA A 30 1.99 -3.43 10.00
N ILE A 31 2.92 -4.17 9.40
CA ILE A 31 2.71 -5.54 8.90
C ILE A 31 2.40 -6.50 10.04
N ARG A 32 3.19 -6.45 11.13
CA ARG A 32 2.97 -7.28 12.32
C ARG A 32 1.63 -6.98 13.00
N GLU A 33 1.28 -5.71 13.15
CA GLU A 33 0.00 -5.29 13.74
C GLU A 33 -1.21 -5.67 12.89
N ALA A 34 -1.03 -5.75 11.57
CA ALA A 34 -2.08 -6.17 10.64
C ALA A 34 -2.07 -7.69 10.37
N GLU A 35 -1.27 -8.46 11.12
CA GLU A 35 -1.18 -9.92 11.05
C GLU A 35 -0.84 -10.46 9.65
N PHE A 36 -0.10 -9.67 8.85
CA PHE A 36 0.41 -10.12 7.55
C PHE A 36 1.72 -10.89 7.73
N ASP A 37 1.83 -12.03 7.05
CA ASP A 37 3.03 -12.85 7.03
C ASP A 37 3.74 -12.69 5.68
N LEU A 38 4.66 -11.72 5.63
CA LEU A 38 5.47 -11.45 4.45
C LEU A 38 6.84 -12.10 4.62
N SER A 39 7.30 -12.76 3.56
CA SER A 39 8.66 -13.26 3.49
C SER A 39 9.69 -12.12 3.54
N ASP A 40 10.93 -12.45 3.89
CA ASP A 40 12.03 -11.48 3.89
C ASP A 40 12.23 -10.83 2.51
N GLU A 41 12.01 -11.58 1.43
CA GLU A 41 12.08 -11.06 0.05
C GLU A 41 10.98 -10.04 -0.23
N GLU A 42 9.75 -10.31 0.21
CA GLU A 42 8.61 -9.42 0.06
C GLU A 42 8.77 -8.14 0.91
N MET A 43 9.25 -8.28 2.14
CA MET A 43 9.60 -7.15 3.00
C MET A 43 10.71 -6.30 2.38
N ALA A 44 11.74 -6.92 1.81
CA ALA A 44 12.81 -6.22 1.12
C ALA A 44 12.33 -5.51 -0.16
N ALA A 45 11.38 -6.11 -0.89
CA ALA A 45 10.74 -5.48 -2.04
C ALA A 45 9.89 -4.27 -1.62
N LEU A 46 9.11 -4.39 -0.54
CA LEU A 46 8.30 -3.30 -0.01
C LEU A 46 9.16 -2.11 0.42
N LYS A 47 10.28 -2.34 1.10
CA LYS A 47 11.21 -1.29 1.55
C LYS A 47 11.89 -0.54 0.39
N LYS A 48 11.88 -1.08 -0.83
CA LYS A 48 12.42 -0.42 -2.03
C LYS A 48 11.42 0.49 -2.72
N ILE A 49 10.15 0.43 -2.32
CA ILE A 49 9.11 1.31 -2.87
C ILE A 49 9.34 2.71 -2.33
N ASP A 50 9.39 3.69 -3.23
CA ASP A 50 9.40 5.10 -2.85
C ASP A 50 8.00 5.49 -2.32
N PRO A 51 7.89 5.88 -1.03
CA PRO A 51 6.60 6.23 -0.43
C PRO A 51 5.89 7.38 -1.15
N GLN A 52 6.64 8.35 -1.68
CA GLN A 52 6.06 9.49 -2.37
C GLN A 52 5.47 9.06 -3.71
N GLN A 53 6.21 8.26 -4.48
CA GLN A 53 5.70 7.73 -5.75
C GLN A 53 4.47 6.85 -5.55
N ALA A 54 4.44 6.05 -4.48
CA ALA A 54 3.28 5.23 -4.15
C ALA A 54 2.05 6.08 -3.76
N ARG A 55 2.23 7.17 -3.01
CA ARG A 55 1.15 8.12 -2.70
C ARG A 55 0.61 8.80 -3.95
N ASP A 56 1.51 9.34 -4.77
CA ASP A 56 1.14 10.05 -6.00
C ASP A 56 0.35 9.12 -6.95
N ALA A 57 0.73 7.85 -7.04
CA ALA A 57 0.01 6.85 -7.81
C ALA A 57 -1.42 6.61 -7.30
N VAL A 58 -1.60 6.47 -5.98
CA VAL A 58 -2.92 6.23 -5.37
C VAL A 58 -3.82 7.47 -5.48
N GLU A 59 -3.27 8.65 -5.23
CA GLU A 59 -4.02 9.91 -5.34
C GLU A 59 -4.38 10.25 -6.79
N GLY A 60 -3.46 9.96 -7.73
CA GLY A 60 -3.70 10.06 -9.17
C GLY A 60 -4.86 9.19 -9.63
N MET A 61 -5.00 7.96 -9.10
CA MET A 61 -6.15 7.10 -9.39
C MET A 61 -7.46 7.67 -8.84
N ALA A 62 -7.47 8.18 -7.60
CA ALA A 62 -8.66 8.81 -7.01
C ALA A 62 -9.14 10.04 -7.81
N THR A 63 -8.21 10.75 -8.47
CA THR A 63 -8.56 11.91 -9.31
C THR A 63 -9.10 11.52 -10.68
N LEU A 64 -8.82 10.31 -11.18
CA LEU A 64 -9.39 9.80 -12.43
C LEU A 64 -10.85 9.35 -12.26
N ASP A 65 -11.20 8.74 -11.13
CA ASP A 65 -12.60 8.35 -10.83
C ASP A 65 -13.52 9.56 -10.57
N ALA A 66 -12.94 10.71 -10.21
CA ALA A 66 -13.67 11.94 -9.96
C ALA A 66 -14.01 12.75 -11.23
N GLN A 67 -13.56 12.32 -12.41
CA GLN A 67 -13.94 12.98 -13.66
C GLN A 67 -15.25 12.37 -14.18
N PRO A 68 -16.39 13.08 -14.10
CA PRO A 68 -17.58 12.66 -14.84
C PRO A 68 -17.17 12.68 -16.30
N TRP A 69 -17.40 11.56 -17.00
CA TRP A 69 -17.03 11.41 -18.40
C TRP A 69 -17.56 12.63 -19.15
N SER A 70 -16.63 13.49 -19.58
CA SER A 70 -16.99 14.79 -20.09
C SER A 70 -17.48 14.63 -21.52
N SER A 71 -18.80 14.44 -21.62
CA SER A 71 -19.71 14.60 -22.77
C SER A 71 -19.52 13.76 -24.03
#